data_AF-A0A2P2J9I2-F1
#
_entry.id   AF-A0A2P2J9I2-F1
#
_cell.length_a   1.000
_cell.length_b   1.000
_cell.length_c   1.000
_cell.angle_alpha   90.00
_cell.angle_beta   90.00
_cell.angle_gamma   90.00
#
_symmetry.space_group_name_H-M   'P 1'
#
loop_
_entity.id
_entity.type
_entity.pdbx_description
1 polymer ?
#
loop_
_entity_poly.entity_id
_entity_poly.type
_entity_poly.pdbx_seq_one_letter_code
_entity_poly.pdbx_strand_id
1 'polypeptide(L)'
;MDERIFCDNCRTSIFDFHRSCSNCSSDLCLTCCREICNGNLQGGGQDVAMDYINHGLDYVHGGEPKIADAHIVSIEDGCEDPGMAKSGWKANENGSILCSCGNGLLELKCLYPTLVSELVKKAEEIAKRCKHVMTNAPVKQCACFDPNGHVDMSNGCFLKAASREDSADNYLYCPRAKNIKEEDLKHFQYHWMRAEPVIVSNALETGTGLSWEPMVMWRAVRQIKNENYDTLLDVKAIDCLDLCEV
;
A
#
# COMPACT_ATOMS: atom_id res chain seq x y z
N MET A 1 -0.85 20.87 8.09
CA MET A 1 -0.41 19.47 8.14
C MET A 1 -1.17 18.87 9.31
N ASP A 2 -2.09 17.95 9.07
CA ASP A 2 -2.74 17.22 10.18
C ASP A 2 -1.73 16.20 10.72
N GLU A 3 -1.32 16.37 11.97
CA GLU A 3 -0.51 15.38 12.67
C GLU A 3 -1.31 14.07 12.76
N ARG A 4 -0.68 12.99 12.30
CA ARG A 4 -1.25 11.65 12.35
C ARG A 4 -1.39 11.23 13.82
N ILE A 5 -2.61 10.93 14.26
CA ILE A 5 -2.89 10.50 15.64
C ILE A 5 -2.68 8.99 15.75
N PHE A 6 -2.17 8.53 16.90
CA PHE A 6 -1.91 7.13 17.19
C PHE A 6 -2.61 6.70 18.47
N CYS A 7 -2.99 5.42 18.54
CA CYS A 7 -3.58 4.84 19.74
C CYS A 7 -2.54 4.71 20.85
N ASP A 8 -2.83 5.23 22.04
CA ASP A 8 -1.93 5.15 23.20
C ASP A 8 -1.73 3.73 23.75
N ASN A 9 -2.58 2.79 23.36
CA ASN A 9 -2.45 1.38 23.75
C ASN A 9 -1.65 0.57 22.71
N CYS A 10 -2.14 0.49 21.47
CA CYS A 10 -1.55 -0.37 20.44
C CYS A 10 -0.61 0.34 19.46
N ARG A 11 -0.44 1.66 19.58
CA ARG A 11 0.34 2.51 18.66
C ARG A 11 -0.10 2.45 17.20
N THR A 12 -1.24 1.83 16.90
CA THR A 12 -1.83 1.84 15.56
C THR A 12 -2.29 3.26 15.22
N SER A 13 -2.06 3.68 13.98
CA SER A 13 -2.59 4.94 13.46
C SER A 13 -4.12 4.96 13.53
N ILE A 14 -4.66 6.06 14.05
CA ILE A 14 -6.09 6.34 14.04
C ILE A 14 -6.43 7.03 12.73
N PHE A 15 -7.46 6.53 12.04
CA PHE A 15 -7.91 7.10 10.76
C PHE A 15 -9.01 8.14 10.92
N ASP A 16 -10.03 7.86 11.75
CA ASP A 16 -11.17 8.77 11.90
C ASP A 16 -11.81 8.65 13.28
N PHE A 17 -12.67 7.65 13.49
CA PHE A 17 -13.31 7.43 14.77
C PHE A 17 -12.34 6.85 15.80
N HIS A 18 -12.33 7.47 16.98
CA HIS A 18 -11.53 7.07 18.13
C HIS A 18 -12.21 7.55 19.41
N ARG A 19 -11.78 7.05 20.57
CA ARG A 19 -12.20 7.67 21.83
C ARG A 19 -11.05 8.41 22.47
N SER A 20 -11.32 9.60 23.00
CA SER A 20 -10.32 10.52 23.50
C SER A 20 -10.67 10.99 24.90
N CYS A 21 -9.70 11.09 25.79
CA CYS A 21 -9.87 11.66 27.12
C CYS A 21 -9.62 13.18 27.09
N SER A 22 -10.59 13.98 27.51
CA SER A 22 -10.46 15.44 27.60
C SER A 22 -9.44 15.92 28.65
N ASN A 23 -9.10 15.10 29.64
CA ASN A 23 -8.21 15.50 30.75
C ASN A 23 -6.72 15.26 30.50
N CYS A 24 -6.37 14.22 29.74
CA CYS A 24 -4.98 13.86 29.48
C CYS A 24 -4.68 13.69 27.99
N SER A 25 -5.65 14.01 27.13
CA SER A 25 -5.58 13.88 25.68
C SER A 25 -5.23 12.47 25.19
N SER A 26 -5.49 11.45 26.01
CA SER A 26 -5.21 10.09 25.58
C SER A 26 -6.22 9.59 24.56
N ASP A 27 -5.72 9.01 23.47
CA ASP A 27 -6.50 8.56 22.34
C ASP A 27 -6.44 7.04 22.20
N LEU A 28 -7.59 6.39 22.15
CA LEU A 28 -7.74 4.95 21.93
C LEU A 28 -8.45 4.67 20.62
N CYS A 29 -7.91 3.74 19.83
CA CYS A 29 -8.60 3.21 18.66
C CYS A 29 -9.82 2.39 19.08
N LEU A 30 -10.78 2.23 18.16
CA LEU A 30 -12.01 1.48 18.44
C LEU A 30 -11.77 0.00 18.74
N THR A 31 -10.67 -0.58 18.24
CA THR A 31 -10.28 -1.97 18.52
C THR A 31 -9.92 -2.12 19.99
N CYS A 32 -8.97 -1.32 20.50
CA CYS A 32 -8.61 -1.34 21.92
C CYS A 32 -9.80 -0.97 22.81
N CYS A 33 -10.68 -0.05 22.38
CA CYS A 33 -11.91 0.24 23.12
C CYS A 33 -12.80 -1.00 23.27
N ARG A 34 -12.97 -1.78 22.19
CA ARG A 34 -13.76 -3.02 22.19
C ARG A 34 -13.14 -4.08 23.11
N GLU A 35 -11.83 -4.23 23.03
CA GLU A 35 -11.05 -5.14 23.87
C GLU A 35 -11.20 -4.80 25.36
N ILE A 36 -11.11 -3.52 25.73
CA ILE A 36 -11.33 -3.04 27.12
C ILE A 36 -12.76 -3.38 27.58
N CYS A 37 -13.77 -3.13 26.74
CA CYS A 37 -15.15 -3.47 27.05
C CYS A 37 -15.38 -4.98 27.23
N ASN A 38 -14.62 -5.81 26.52
CA ASN A 38 -14.69 -7.26 26.62
C ASN A 38 -13.80 -7.84 27.73
N GLY A 39 -13.04 -6.99 28.44
CA GLY A 39 -12.09 -7.43 29.46
C GLY A 39 -10.88 -8.18 28.92
N ASN A 40 -10.61 -8.10 27.61
CA ASN A 40 -9.52 -8.80 26.93
C ASN A 40 -8.62 -7.80 26.18
N LEU A 41 -7.96 -6.91 26.93
CA LEU A 41 -7.07 -5.91 26.35
C LEU A 41 -5.78 -6.53 25.85
N GLN A 42 -5.75 -6.84 24.56
CA GLN A 42 -4.54 -7.32 23.90
C GLN A 42 -3.76 -6.07 23.48
N GLY A 43 -2.79 -5.66 24.32
CA GLY A 43 -1.83 -4.63 23.94
C GLY A 43 -1.31 -4.93 22.54
N GLY A 44 -1.46 -3.96 21.62
CA GLY A 44 -1.40 -4.15 20.16
C GLY A 44 -0.60 -5.37 19.75
N GLY A 45 -1.30 -6.38 19.22
CA GLY A 45 -0.77 -7.73 19.01
C GLY A 45 0.67 -7.71 18.54
N GLN A 46 1.48 -8.57 19.15
CA GLN A 46 2.85 -8.83 18.72
C GLN A 46 2.86 -8.94 17.20
N ASP A 47 3.74 -8.18 16.53
CA ASP A 47 3.88 -8.23 15.08
C ASP A 47 3.79 -9.69 14.67
N VAL A 48 2.74 -10.04 13.91
CA VAL A 48 2.55 -11.43 13.50
C VAL A 48 3.74 -11.72 12.60
N ALA A 49 4.74 -12.38 13.17
CA ALA A 49 5.77 -13.05 12.41
C ALA A 49 5.01 -14.10 11.60
N MET A 50 4.68 -13.74 10.36
CA MET A 50 4.28 -14.73 9.37
C MET A 50 5.51 -15.60 9.17
N ASP A 51 5.58 -16.69 9.92
CA ASP A 51 6.59 -17.71 9.71
C ASP A 51 6.39 -18.25 8.30
N TYR A 52 7.44 -18.11 7.49
CA TYR A 52 7.40 -18.51 6.11
C TYR A 52 7.33 -20.05 6.03
N ILE A 53 6.27 -20.58 5.44
CA ILE A 53 6.06 -22.03 5.30
C ILE A 53 6.82 -22.51 4.06
N ASN A 54 7.90 -23.26 4.27
CA ASN A 54 8.64 -23.90 3.19
C ASN A 54 7.82 -25.09 2.63
N HIS A 55 7.29 -24.94 1.42
CA HIS A 55 6.49 -25.98 0.73
C HIS A 55 7.35 -27.04 0.01
N GLY A 56 8.67 -26.91 0.05
CA GLY A 56 9.63 -27.82 -0.57
C GLY A 56 9.81 -27.61 -2.08
N LEU A 57 10.94 -28.06 -2.63
CA LEU A 57 11.31 -27.89 -4.04
C LEU A 57 10.29 -28.48 -5.03
N ASP A 58 9.60 -29.56 -4.65
CA ASP A 58 8.61 -30.21 -5.52
C ASP A 58 7.37 -29.32 -5.77
N TYR A 59 7.02 -28.44 -4.83
CA TYR A 59 5.91 -27.49 -4.96
C TYR A 59 6.15 -26.48 -6.10
N VAL A 60 7.40 -26.06 -6.30
CA VAL A 60 7.82 -25.11 -7.36
C VAL A 60 7.48 -25.63 -8.77
N HIS A 61 7.31 -26.94 -8.93
CA HIS A 61 6.97 -27.59 -10.19
C HIS A 61 5.53 -28.08 -10.26
N GLY A 62 4.65 -27.61 -9.36
CA GLY A 62 3.25 -28.03 -9.29
C GLY A 62 3.04 -29.41 -8.68
N GLY A 63 4.04 -29.94 -7.96
CA GLY A 63 3.91 -31.14 -7.14
C GLY A 63 3.12 -30.88 -5.86
N GLU A 64 2.64 -31.95 -5.23
CA GLU A 64 1.97 -31.84 -3.93
C GLU A 64 2.96 -31.38 -2.85
N PRO A 65 2.55 -30.44 -1.97
CA PRO A 65 3.43 -29.91 -0.94
C PRO A 65 3.86 -31.04 0.01
N LYS A 66 5.16 -31.22 0.18
CA LYS A 66 5.70 -32.05 1.26
C LYS A 66 5.64 -31.23 2.53
N ILE A 67 4.52 -31.30 3.23
CA ILE A 67 4.42 -30.81 4.60
C ILE A 67 5.37 -31.71 5.42
N ALA A 68 6.64 -31.32 5.55
CA ALA A 68 7.48 -31.84 6.61
C ALA A 68 6.78 -31.43 7.91
N ASP A 69 6.40 -32.43 8.71
CA ASP A 69 5.59 -32.31 9.93
C ASP A 69 5.46 -30.87 10.38
N ALA A 70 4.32 -30.27 10.06
CA ALA A 70 3.93 -29.07 10.74
C ALA A 70 4.07 -29.41 12.22
N HIS A 71 5.01 -28.75 12.90
CA HIS A 71 4.73 -28.33 14.26
C HIS A 71 3.50 -27.43 14.13
N ILE A 72 2.33 -28.06 14.00
CA ILE A 72 1.11 -27.59 14.63
C ILE A 72 1.52 -27.62 16.10
N VAL A 73 2.16 -26.54 16.53
CA VAL A 73 2.01 -26.13 17.90
C VAL A 73 0.51 -25.88 17.98
N SER A 74 -0.22 -26.92 18.40
CA SER A 74 -1.47 -26.72 19.08
C SER A 74 -1.13 -25.64 20.09
N ILE A 75 -1.61 -24.42 19.84
CA ILE A 75 -1.62 -23.40 20.87
C ILE A 75 -2.63 -23.96 21.87
N GLU A 76 -2.15 -24.84 22.75
CA GLU A 76 -2.81 -25.07 24.00
C GLU A 76 -2.93 -23.69 24.63
N ASP A 77 -4.18 -23.31 24.85
CA ASP A 77 -4.63 -22.14 25.59
C ASP A 77 -3.99 -22.20 26.98
N GLY A 78 -2.79 -21.64 27.09
CA GLY A 78 -1.86 -21.88 28.18
C GLY A 78 -0.89 -20.72 28.31
N CYS A 79 -1.38 -19.49 28.24
CA CYS A 79 -0.61 -18.33 28.63
C CYS A 79 -0.78 -18.13 30.14
N GLU A 80 0.07 -18.75 30.95
CA GLU A 80 0.28 -18.25 32.31
C GLU A 80 0.87 -16.84 32.22
N ASP A 81 0.06 -15.87 32.68
CA ASP A 81 0.26 -14.43 32.74
C ASP A 81 1.64 -14.01 33.30
N PRO A 82 2.59 -13.56 32.45
CA PRO A 82 3.77 -12.85 32.93
C PRO A 82 3.44 -11.36 32.93
N GLY A 83 2.61 -10.95 33.90
CA GLY A 83 2.44 -9.57 34.30
C GLY A 83 2.06 -8.62 33.17
N MET A 84 0.86 -8.80 32.58
CA MET A 84 0.21 -7.68 31.91
C MET A 84 0.12 -6.52 32.91
N ALA A 85 0.89 -5.45 32.68
CA ALA A 85 0.68 -4.20 33.39
C ALA A 85 -0.79 -3.86 33.26
N LYS A 86 -1.57 -4.02 34.34
CA LYS A 86 -3.00 -3.74 34.37
C LYS A 86 -3.17 -2.35 33.80
N SER A 87 -3.63 -2.29 32.56
CA SER A 87 -3.85 -1.01 31.92
C SER A 87 -4.84 -0.26 32.79
N GLY A 88 -4.58 1.02 33.10
CA GLY A 88 -5.45 1.81 33.97
C GLY A 88 -6.88 1.99 33.41
N TRP A 89 -7.12 1.57 32.17
CA TRP A 89 -8.40 1.64 31.48
C TRP A 89 -9.40 0.65 32.06
N LYS A 90 -10.63 1.11 32.30
CA LYS A 90 -11.72 0.26 32.83
C LYS A 90 -13.02 0.53 32.08
N ALA A 91 -13.70 -0.52 31.65
CA ALA A 91 -15.06 -0.38 31.12
C ALA A 91 -16.08 -0.37 32.26
N ASN A 92 -17.08 0.50 32.14
CA ASN A 92 -18.28 0.49 32.96
C ASN A 92 -19.34 -0.41 32.32
N GLU A 93 -20.36 -0.81 33.10
CA GLU A 93 -21.45 -1.68 32.64
C GLU A 93 -22.24 -1.11 31.44
N ASN A 94 -22.23 0.21 31.27
CA ASN A 94 -22.87 0.90 30.15
C ASN A 94 -21.98 1.01 28.89
N GLY A 95 -20.79 0.40 28.87
CA GLY A 95 -19.84 0.47 27.75
C GLY A 95 -19.06 1.80 27.64
N SER A 96 -19.16 2.68 28.64
CA SER A 96 -18.25 3.81 28.78
C SER A 96 -16.90 3.33 29.31
N ILE A 97 -15.81 4.00 28.91
CA ILE A 97 -14.45 3.61 29.31
C ILE A 97 -13.88 4.73 30.17
N LEU A 98 -13.47 4.38 31.38
CA LEU A 98 -12.71 5.23 32.27
C LEU A 98 -11.26 5.29 31.79
N CYS A 99 -10.73 6.50 31.72
CA CYS A 99 -9.35 6.76 31.36
C CYS A 99 -8.37 6.22 32.41
N SER A 100 -7.21 5.80 31.95
CA SER A 100 -6.08 5.42 32.80
C SER A 100 -5.59 6.53 33.75
N CYS A 101 -5.89 7.80 33.46
CA CYS A 101 -5.61 8.92 34.36
C CYS A 101 -6.55 9.01 35.58
N GLY A 102 -7.58 8.16 35.64
CA GLY A 102 -8.51 8.03 36.77
C GLY A 102 -9.61 9.09 36.84
N ASN A 103 -9.51 10.19 36.09
CA ASN A 103 -10.39 11.35 36.26
C ASN A 103 -11.24 11.71 35.03
N GLY A 104 -11.22 10.93 33.95
CA GLY A 104 -11.97 11.25 32.72
C GLY A 104 -12.61 10.03 32.06
N LEU A 105 -13.75 10.23 31.39
CA LEU A 105 -14.33 9.24 30.47
C LEU A 105 -13.77 9.47 29.07
N LEU A 106 -13.57 8.39 28.31
CA LEU A 106 -13.21 8.50 26.92
C LEU A 106 -14.44 8.73 26.05
N GLU A 107 -14.46 9.87 25.37
CA GLU A 107 -15.54 10.31 24.49
C GLU A 107 -15.24 9.95 23.04
N LEU A 108 -16.26 9.53 22.30
CA LEU A 108 -16.13 9.25 20.87
C LEU A 108 -15.87 10.55 20.10
N LYS A 109 -14.73 10.63 19.42
CA LYS A 109 -14.36 11.70 18.50
C LYS A 109 -14.26 11.16 17.08
N CYS A 110 -14.34 12.07 16.12
CA CYS A 110 -14.26 11.83 14.69
C CYS A 110 -13.44 12.97 14.09
N LEU A 111 -12.45 12.62 13.27
CA LEU A 111 -11.59 13.60 12.61
C LEU A 111 -12.31 14.24 11.42
N TYR A 112 -13.22 13.50 10.80
CA TYR A 112 -13.91 13.91 9.56
C TYR A 112 -15.45 13.85 9.66
N PRO A 113 -16.09 14.54 10.63
CA PRO A 113 -17.50 14.33 11.00
C PRO A 113 -18.52 14.67 9.90
N THR A 114 -18.17 15.54 8.96
CA THR A 114 -19.09 16.00 7.89
C THR A 114 -18.57 15.72 6.48
N LEU A 115 -17.38 15.13 6.37
CA LEU A 115 -16.65 15.06 5.11
C LEU A 115 -17.26 14.04 4.14
N VAL A 116 -17.89 12.97 4.62
CA VAL A 116 -18.42 11.90 3.74
C VAL A 116 -19.45 12.44 2.77
N SER A 117 -20.40 13.27 3.22
CA SER A 117 -21.43 13.83 2.35
C SER A 117 -20.86 14.80 1.30
N GLU A 118 -19.85 15.58 1.67
CA GLU A 118 -19.14 16.48 0.76
C GLU A 118 -18.26 15.72 -0.23
N LEU A 119 -17.57 14.67 0.23
CA LEU A 119 -16.77 13.76 -0.59
C LEU A 119 -17.64 13.04 -1.62
N VAL A 120 -18.80 12.53 -1.21
CA VAL A 120 -19.77 11.89 -2.12
C VAL A 120 -20.25 12.89 -3.17
N LYS A 121 -20.66 14.10 -2.77
CA LYS A 121 -21.05 15.16 -3.72
C LYS A 121 -19.93 15.50 -4.71
N LYS A 122 -18.70 15.70 -4.22
CA LYS A 122 -17.52 15.96 -5.08
C LYS A 122 -17.24 14.79 -6.03
N ALA A 123 -17.30 13.55 -5.54
CA ALA A 123 -17.09 12.36 -6.35
C ALA A 123 -18.17 12.22 -7.44
N GLU A 124 -19.43 12.48 -7.11
CA GLU A 124 -20.54 12.49 -8.08
C GLU A 124 -20.38 13.59 -9.13
N GLU A 125 -19.96 14.79 -8.74
CA GLU A 125 -19.67 15.89 -9.66
C GLU A 125 -18.55 15.54 -10.64
N ILE A 126 -17.47 14.93 -10.13
CA ILE A 126 -16.36 14.42 -10.95
C ILE A 126 -16.87 13.33 -11.91
N ALA A 127 -17.62 12.35 -11.40
CA ALA A 127 -18.16 11.26 -12.21
C ALA A 127 -19.08 11.77 -13.33
N LYS A 128 -19.93 12.77 -13.05
CA LYS A 128 -20.77 13.45 -14.06
C LYS A 128 -19.91 14.12 -15.14
N ARG A 129 -18.84 14.82 -14.75
CA ARG A 129 -17.89 15.45 -15.67
C ARG A 129 -17.18 14.41 -16.55
N CYS A 130 -16.70 13.31 -15.97
CA CYS A 130 -16.06 12.23 -16.70
C CYS A 130 -17.01 11.56 -17.70
N LYS A 131 -18.27 11.30 -17.32
CA LYS A 131 -19.29 10.76 -18.23
C LYS A 131 -19.52 11.69 -19.43
N HIS A 132 -19.59 13.00 -19.21
CA HIS A 132 -19.79 13.98 -20.27
C HIS A 132 -18.59 14.06 -21.25
N VAL A 133 -17.36 13.93 -20.74
CA VAL A 133 -16.15 13.86 -21.57
C VAL A 133 -16.15 12.58 -22.42
N MET A 134 -16.60 11.45 -21.87
CA MET A 134 -16.68 10.18 -22.59
C MET A 134 -17.77 10.15 -23.67
N THR A 135 -18.90 10.84 -23.49
CA THR A 135 -19.98 10.86 -24.49
C THR A 135 -19.78 11.87 -25.61
N ASN A 136 -19.03 12.96 -25.37
CA ASN A 136 -18.89 14.07 -26.31
C ASN A 136 -17.53 14.12 -27.02
N ALA A 137 -16.57 13.28 -26.63
CA ALA A 137 -15.39 13.07 -27.44
C ALA A 137 -15.84 12.21 -28.65
N PRO A 138 -15.85 12.74 -29.89
CA PRO A 138 -15.84 11.85 -31.04
C PRO A 138 -14.68 10.87 -30.83
N VAL A 139 -14.86 9.61 -31.21
CA VAL A 139 -13.78 8.62 -31.29
C VAL A 139 -12.80 9.13 -32.35
N LYS A 140 -12.03 10.18 -32.01
CA LYS A 140 -10.88 10.58 -32.78
C LYS A 140 -9.94 9.40 -32.63
N GLN A 141 -9.66 8.76 -33.77
CA GLN A 141 -8.53 7.85 -33.90
C GLN A 141 -7.34 8.53 -33.22
N CYS A 142 -6.68 7.80 -32.32
CA CYS A 142 -5.45 8.29 -31.72
C CYS A 142 -4.49 8.70 -32.85
N ALA A 143 -3.71 9.77 -32.67
CA ALA A 143 -2.59 10.08 -33.56
C ALA A 143 -1.56 8.94 -33.66
N CYS A 144 -1.69 7.92 -32.80
CA CYS A 144 -0.97 6.66 -32.83
C CYS A 144 -1.16 5.84 -34.11
N PHE A 145 -2.34 5.97 -34.73
CA PHE A 145 -2.75 5.14 -35.86
C PHE A 145 -3.10 6.04 -37.03
N ASP A 146 -2.69 5.64 -38.22
CA ASP A 146 -3.20 6.24 -39.44
C ASP A 146 -4.71 5.93 -39.60
N PRO A 147 -5.41 6.56 -40.56
CA PRO A 147 -6.83 6.28 -40.80
C PRO A 147 -7.14 4.80 -41.10
N ASN A 148 -6.14 4.04 -41.56
CA ASN A 148 -6.23 2.62 -41.88
C ASN A 148 -5.89 1.70 -40.68
N GLY A 149 -5.53 2.27 -39.52
CA GLY A 149 -5.15 1.52 -38.33
C GLY A 149 -3.69 1.04 -38.30
N HIS A 150 -2.86 1.48 -39.23
CA HIS A 150 -1.42 1.19 -39.20
C HIS A 150 -0.71 2.12 -38.22
N VAL A 151 0.24 1.57 -37.48
CA VAL A 151 1.10 2.35 -36.59
C VAL A 151 2.01 3.23 -37.42
N ASP A 152 2.05 4.52 -37.09
CA ASP A 152 3.03 5.44 -37.65
C ASP A 152 4.43 5.13 -37.08
N MET A 153 5.10 4.19 -37.74
CA MET A 153 6.46 3.76 -37.39
C MET A 153 7.50 4.88 -37.57
N SER A 154 7.14 6.02 -38.19
CA SER A 154 8.07 7.13 -38.41
C SER A 154 8.36 7.93 -37.13
N ASN A 155 7.45 7.91 -36.15
CA ASN A 155 7.54 8.76 -34.96
C ASN A 155 8.33 8.11 -33.78
N GLY A 156 8.74 6.84 -33.89
CA GLY A 156 9.61 6.18 -32.90
C GLY A 156 9.05 6.04 -31.48
N CYS A 157 7.77 6.38 -31.27
CA CYS A 157 7.09 6.38 -29.97
C CYS A 157 6.21 5.14 -29.76
N PHE A 158 6.53 4.00 -30.39
CA PHE A 158 5.73 2.77 -30.29
C PHE A 158 6.61 1.56 -29.99
N LEU A 159 6.06 0.66 -29.18
CA LEU A 159 6.65 -0.64 -28.87
C LEU A 159 5.71 -1.75 -29.31
N LYS A 160 6.22 -2.70 -30.10
CA LYS A 160 5.49 -3.92 -30.44
C LYS A 160 5.42 -4.80 -29.19
N ALA A 161 4.23 -4.98 -28.63
CA ALA A 161 3.98 -5.80 -27.45
C ALA A 161 3.50 -7.22 -27.81
N ALA A 162 2.89 -7.41 -28.98
CA ALA A 162 2.40 -8.70 -29.44
C ALA A 162 2.48 -8.84 -30.98
N SER A 163 2.24 -10.05 -31.48
CA SER A 163 2.20 -10.36 -32.91
C SER A 163 0.98 -11.24 -33.25
N ARG A 164 -0.23 -10.80 -32.86
CA ARG A 164 -1.50 -11.47 -33.15
C ARG A 164 -2.02 -11.05 -34.53
N GLU A 165 -2.52 -11.99 -35.32
CA GLU A 165 -3.19 -11.69 -36.59
C GLU A 165 -4.49 -10.89 -36.34
N ASP A 166 -4.80 -9.95 -37.23
CA ASP A 166 -6.01 -9.10 -37.21
C ASP A 166 -6.28 -8.30 -35.92
N SER A 167 -5.26 -8.07 -35.08
CA SER A 167 -5.40 -7.27 -33.86
C SER A 167 -4.77 -5.88 -33.96
N ALA A 168 -5.53 -4.86 -33.55
CA ALA A 168 -5.09 -3.46 -33.50
C ALA A 168 -4.30 -3.11 -32.21
N ASP A 169 -4.26 -4.01 -31.22
CA ASP A 169 -3.63 -3.79 -29.90
C ASP A 169 -2.19 -4.31 -29.81
N ASN A 170 -1.58 -4.71 -30.93
CA ASN A 170 -0.23 -5.27 -30.96
C ASN A 170 0.87 -4.26 -30.59
N TYR A 171 0.54 -2.97 -30.50
CA TYR A 171 1.49 -1.89 -30.26
C TYR A 171 1.04 -1.02 -29.09
N LEU A 172 2.00 -0.66 -28.25
CA LEU A 172 1.82 0.25 -27.13
C LEU A 172 2.46 1.59 -27.43
N TYR A 173 1.83 2.66 -26.96
CA TYR A 173 2.46 3.97 -26.93
C TYR A 173 3.67 3.91 -25.97
N CYS A 174 4.84 4.22 -26.53
CA CYS A 174 6.14 4.10 -25.91
C CYS A 174 7.02 5.34 -26.16
N PRO A 175 6.67 6.53 -25.64
CA PRO A 175 7.52 7.71 -25.78
C PRO A 175 8.85 7.53 -25.04
N ARG A 176 9.89 8.19 -25.52
CA ARG A 176 11.18 8.30 -24.82
C ARG A 176 11.14 9.45 -23.83
N ALA A 177 11.59 9.24 -22.60
CA ALA A 177 11.50 10.21 -21.50
C ALA A 177 12.01 11.61 -21.87
N LYS A 178 13.17 11.70 -22.54
CA LYS A 178 13.76 12.98 -22.96
C LYS A 178 12.96 13.75 -24.02
N ASN A 179 12.06 13.09 -24.72
CA ASN A 179 11.26 13.67 -25.80
C ASN A 179 9.86 14.08 -25.34
N ILE A 180 9.50 13.83 -24.07
CA ILE A 180 8.18 14.14 -23.53
C ILE A 180 7.98 15.65 -23.48
N LYS A 181 6.85 16.10 -24.03
CA LYS A 181 6.38 17.49 -24.05
C LYS A 181 5.02 17.60 -23.36
N GLU A 182 4.55 18.84 -23.17
CA GLU A 182 3.23 19.10 -22.60
C GLU A 182 2.08 18.50 -23.43
N GLU A 183 2.24 18.40 -24.75
CA GLU A 183 1.29 17.74 -25.66
C GLU A 183 1.14 16.24 -25.38
N ASP A 184 2.19 15.57 -24.91
CA ASP A 184 2.17 14.13 -24.58
C ASP A 184 1.36 13.84 -23.31
N LEU A 185 1.14 14.82 -22.42
CA LEU A 185 0.27 14.61 -21.25
C LEU A 185 -1.18 14.33 -21.67
N LYS A 186 -1.68 15.06 -22.68
CA LYS A 186 -3.03 14.83 -23.22
C LYS A 186 -3.12 13.47 -23.90
N HIS A 187 -2.04 13.06 -24.57
CA HIS A 187 -1.94 11.75 -25.20
C HIS A 187 -1.92 10.62 -24.17
N PHE A 188 -1.16 10.77 -23.08
CA PHE A 188 -1.18 9.85 -21.94
C PHE A 188 -2.57 9.75 -21.31
N GLN A 189 -3.22 10.88 -21.05
CA GLN A 189 -4.58 10.91 -20.48
C GLN A 189 -5.60 10.17 -21.35
N TYR A 190 -5.46 10.25 -22.68
CA TYR A 190 -6.29 9.49 -23.62
C TYR A 190 -6.15 7.97 -23.41
N HIS A 191 -4.92 7.44 -23.38
CA HIS A 191 -4.68 6.01 -23.12
C HIS A 191 -5.09 5.61 -21.69
N TRP A 192 -4.79 6.44 -20.70
CA TRP A 192 -5.11 6.20 -19.29
C TRP A 192 -6.62 6.08 -19.05
N MET A 193 -7.42 6.95 -19.66
CA MET A 193 -8.89 6.88 -19.58
C MET A 193 -9.47 5.60 -20.19
N ARG A 194 -8.73 4.93 -21.07
CA ARG A 194 -9.12 3.67 -21.74
C ARG A 194 -8.52 2.44 -21.06
N ALA A 195 -7.80 2.62 -19.95
CA ALA A 195 -7.02 1.58 -19.28
C ALA A 195 -6.00 0.90 -20.22
N GLU A 196 -5.50 1.63 -21.22
CA GLU A 196 -4.45 1.16 -22.13
C GLU A 196 -3.07 1.43 -21.50
N PRO A 197 -2.19 0.42 -21.43
CA PRO A 197 -0.87 0.60 -20.85
C PRO A 197 0.01 1.51 -21.73
N VAL A 198 0.78 2.37 -21.07
CA VAL A 198 1.78 3.25 -21.70
C VAL A 198 3.15 2.96 -21.09
N ILE A 199 4.17 2.88 -21.93
CA ILE A 199 5.56 2.66 -21.48
C ILE A 199 6.35 3.94 -21.70
N VAL A 200 7.13 4.39 -20.73
CA VAL A 200 8.08 5.49 -20.97
C VAL A 200 9.49 4.92 -21.01
N SER A 201 10.10 4.95 -22.19
CA SER A 201 11.44 4.40 -22.39
C SER A 201 12.53 5.38 -21.94
N ASN A 202 13.68 4.84 -21.53
CA ASN A 202 14.88 5.60 -21.17
C ASN A 202 14.68 6.67 -20.08
N ALA A 203 13.86 6.39 -19.06
CA ALA A 203 13.61 7.30 -17.93
C ALA A 203 14.88 7.77 -17.19
N LEU A 204 15.94 6.96 -17.19
CA LEU A 204 17.21 7.30 -16.56
C LEU A 204 17.95 8.46 -17.26
N GLU A 205 17.69 8.71 -18.55
CA GLU A 205 18.31 9.83 -19.28
C GLU A 205 17.87 11.20 -18.77
N THR A 206 16.69 11.26 -18.15
CA THR A 206 16.16 12.47 -17.50
C THR A 206 16.42 12.51 -15.99
N GLY A 207 17.11 11.50 -15.44
CA GLY A 207 17.38 11.36 -14.02
C GLY A 207 18.41 12.35 -13.49
N THR A 208 18.52 12.45 -12.16
CA THR A 208 19.39 13.39 -11.43
C THR A 208 20.89 13.03 -11.46
N GLY A 209 21.33 12.16 -12.39
CA GLY A 209 22.72 11.68 -12.47
C GLY A 209 23.10 10.65 -11.38
N LEU A 210 22.13 10.18 -10.59
CA LEU A 210 22.35 9.09 -9.64
C LEU A 210 22.63 7.78 -10.38
N SER A 211 23.69 7.09 -9.96
CA SER A 211 23.99 5.76 -10.47
C SER A 211 23.15 4.71 -9.73
N TRP A 212 22.39 3.95 -10.50
CA TRP A 212 21.65 2.77 -10.07
C TRP A 212 22.45 1.49 -10.31
N GLU A 213 23.76 1.59 -10.51
CA GLU A 213 24.61 0.41 -10.62
C GLU A 213 24.59 -0.36 -9.29
N PRO A 214 24.51 -1.71 -9.33
CA PRO A 214 24.33 -2.51 -8.12
C PRO A 214 25.33 -2.19 -7.00
N MET A 215 26.61 -1.98 -7.32
CA MET A 215 27.63 -1.67 -6.31
C MET A 215 27.50 -0.26 -5.73
N VAL A 216 26.97 0.71 -6.50
CA VAL A 216 26.71 2.06 -6.00
C VAL A 216 25.50 2.04 -5.06
N MET A 217 24.41 1.39 -5.49
CA MET A 217 23.23 1.18 -4.65
C MET A 217 23.57 0.44 -3.35
N TRP A 218 24.34 -0.66 -3.45
CA TRP A 218 24.75 -1.45 -2.29
C TRP A 218 25.56 -0.64 -1.28
N ARG A 219 26.52 0.18 -1.75
CA ARG A 219 27.28 1.09 -0.87
C ARG A 219 26.38 2.12 -0.21
N ALA A 220 25.48 2.75 -0.97
CA ALA A 220 24.58 3.77 -0.46
C ALA A 220 23.67 3.21 0.64
N VAL A 221 23.06 2.04 0.42
CA VAL A 221 22.16 1.41 1.40
C VAL A 221 22.90 1.03 2.68
N ARG A 222 24.14 0.51 2.57
CA ARG A 222 24.96 0.16 3.75
C ARG A 222 25.38 1.36 4.59
N GLN A 223 25.60 2.52 3.97
CA GLN A 223 26.11 3.70 4.66
C GLN A 223 25.02 4.47 5.44
N ILE A 224 23.73 4.21 5.18
CA ILE A 224 22.61 4.94 5.81
C ILE A 224 22.49 4.68 7.33
N LYS A 225 23.09 3.59 7.87
CA LYS A 225 22.93 3.22 9.29
C LYS A 225 24.21 3.19 10.13
N ASN A 226 25.38 3.52 9.57
CA ASN A 226 26.64 3.35 10.27
C ASN A 226 27.49 4.62 10.28
N GLU A 227 27.24 5.52 11.24
CA GLU A 227 28.24 6.55 11.58
C GLU A 227 29.38 5.99 12.44
N ASN A 228 29.21 4.80 13.07
CA ASN A 228 30.17 4.34 14.08
C ASN A 228 30.69 2.88 14.00
N TYR A 229 30.18 1.96 13.17
CA TYR A 229 30.75 0.59 13.07
C TYR A 229 30.57 -0.09 11.70
N ASP A 230 31.51 -0.99 11.37
CA ASP A 230 31.69 -1.70 10.08
C ASP A 230 30.69 -2.86 9.83
N THR A 231 29.62 -2.95 10.61
CA THR A 231 28.63 -4.03 10.51
C THR A 231 27.81 -3.91 9.23
N LEU A 232 27.98 -4.88 8.32
CA LEU A 232 27.12 -5.11 7.17
C LEU A 232 25.64 -5.13 7.62
N LEU A 233 24.75 -4.49 6.86
CA LEU A 233 23.32 -4.64 7.09
C LEU A 233 22.93 -6.04 6.60
N ASP A 234 22.72 -6.96 7.54
CA ASP A 234 22.09 -8.23 7.25
C ASP A 234 20.62 -7.95 6.91
N VAL A 235 20.25 -8.27 5.67
CA VAL A 235 18.88 -8.19 5.18
C VAL A 235 18.44 -9.58 4.79
N LYS A 236 17.21 -9.93 5.15
CA LYS A 236 16.58 -11.20 4.76
C LYS A 236 16.37 -11.17 3.26
N ALA A 237 16.94 -12.13 2.53
CA ALA A 237 16.68 -12.29 1.11
C ALA A 237 15.54 -13.28 0.91
N ILE A 238 14.80 -13.13 -0.18
CA ILE A 238 13.71 -14.03 -0.56
C ILE A 238 14.06 -14.61 -1.93
N ASP A 239 14.10 -15.93 -2.04
CA ASP A 239 14.19 -16.62 -3.32
C ASP A 239 12.86 -16.43 -4.08
N CYS A 240 12.91 -15.82 -5.27
CA CYS A 240 11.71 -15.52 -6.04
C CYS A 240 11.02 -16.75 -6.64
N LEU A 241 11.66 -17.93 -6.64
CA LEU A 241 11.11 -19.16 -7.21
C LEU A 241 10.17 -19.86 -6.24
N ASP A 242 10.54 -19.95 -4.98
CA ASP A 242 9.74 -20.60 -3.94
C ASP A 242 9.15 -19.60 -2.93
N LEU A 243 9.68 -18.36 -2.87
CA LEU A 243 9.38 -17.30 -1.89
C LEU A 243 10.03 -17.54 -0.52
N CYS A 244 10.97 -18.49 -0.40
CA CYS A 244 11.67 -18.81 0.85
C CYS A 244 12.70 -17.76 1.25
N GLU A 245 12.90 -17.59 2.56
CA GLU A 245 14.02 -16.79 3.10
C GLU A 245 15.37 -17.52 2.90
N VAL A 246 16.40 -16.78 2.48
CA VAL A 246 17.79 -17.27 2.27
C VAL A 246 18.85 -16.39 2.92
#